data_AF-A6E6H4-F1
#
_entry.id   AF-A6E6H4-F1
#
_cell.length_a   1.000
_cell.length_b   1.000
_cell.length_c   1.000
_cell.angle_alpha   90.00
_cell.angle_beta   90.00
_cell.angle_gamma   90.00
#
_symmetry.space_group_name_H-M   'P 1'
#
loop_
_entity.id
_entity.type
_entity.pdbx_description
1 polymer ?
#
loop_
_entity_poly.entity_id
_entity_poly.type
_entity_poly.pdbx_seq_one_letter_code
_entity_poly.pdbx_strand_id
1 'polypeptide(L)'
;MTANNPTTSQDLKQLTKQRDFFKGILIAACILWPFVIAAAIYFYYKKGNIALFIPACTIFIGFLPIYLRFKALSSEIKAKKLS
;
A
#
# COMPACT_ATOMS: atom_id res chain seq x y z
N MET A 1 -0.96 -10.13 39.23
CA MET A 1 -0.87 -11.28 38.32
C MET A 1 -0.81 -10.74 36.90
N THR A 2 0.37 -10.81 36.29
CA THR A 2 0.67 -10.35 34.93
C THR A 2 -0.04 -11.22 33.91
N ALA A 3 -1.00 -10.63 33.19
CA ALA A 3 -1.75 -11.29 32.13
C ALA A 3 -0.88 -11.38 30.88
N ASN A 4 -0.09 -12.46 30.78
CA ASN A 4 0.66 -12.81 29.58
C ASN A 4 -0.34 -13.37 28.55
N ASN A 5 -1.13 -12.51 27.92
CA ASN A 5 -2.20 -12.91 27.01
C ASN A 5 -1.60 -13.42 25.68
N PRO A 6 -1.71 -14.72 25.34
CA PRO A 6 -1.19 -15.28 24.08
C PRO A 6 -1.83 -14.62 22.84
N THR A 7 -3.03 -14.06 23.01
CA THR A 7 -3.77 -13.29 22.01
C THR A 7 -3.01 -12.06 21.54
N THR A 8 -2.36 -11.29 22.42
CA THR A 8 -1.67 -10.05 22.04
C THR A 8 -0.48 -10.29 21.10
N SER A 9 0.25 -11.38 21.33
CA SER A 9 1.40 -11.78 20.50
C SER A 9 0.98 -12.29 19.12
N GLN A 10 -0.13 -13.03 19.03
CA GLN A 10 -0.69 -13.45 17.74
C GLN A 10 -1.26 -12.27 16.94
N ASP A 11 -1.93 -11.34 17.63
CA ASP A 11 -2.44 -10.10 17.04
C ASP A 11 -1.30 -9.28 16.43
N LEU A 12 -0.23 -9.03 17.20
CA LEU A 12 0.93 -8.28 16.72
C LEU A 12 1.60 -8.93 15.49
N LYS A 13 1.66 -10.27 15.44
CA LYS A 13 2.15 -10.99 14.25
C LYS A 13 1.24 -10.77 13.04
N GLN A 14 -0.08 -10.80 13.20
CA GLN A 14 -1.01 -10.55 12.09
C GLN A 14 -0.93 -9.10 11.59
N LEU A 15 -0.93 -8.12 12.50
CA LEU A 15 -0.78 -6.71 12.12
C LEU A 15 0.57 -6.45 11.44
N THR A 16 1.66 -7.07 11.91
CA THR A 16 2.98 -6.97 11.26
C THR A 16 2.96 -7.56 9.85
N LYS A 17 2.32 -8.73 9.68
CA LYS A 17 2.20 -9.40 8.36
C LYS A 17 1.39 -8.55 7.38
N GLN A 18 0.30 -7.92 7.82
CA GLN A 18 -0.49 -7.02 6.99
C GLN A 18 0.30 -5.77 6.58
N ARG A 19 1.05 -5.17 7.51
CA ARG A 19 1.94 -4.03 7.21
C ARG A 19 2.96 -4.40 6.12
N ASP A 20 3.59 -5.56 6.25
CA ASP A 20 4.61 -6.01 5.28
C ASP A 20 3.98 -6.33 3.91
N PHE A 21 2.75 -6.84 3.88
CA PHE A 21 1.99 -7.04 2.64
C PHE A 21 1.69 -5.72 1.92
N PHE A 22 1.20 -4.70 2.64
CA PHE A 22 0.97 -3.38 2.08
C PHE A 22 2.25 -2.71 1.61
N LYS A 23 3.35 -2.87 2.35
CA LYS A 23 4.68 -2.39 1.94
C LYS A 23 5.13 -3.08 0.64
N GLY A 24 4.91 -4.39 0.52
CA GLY A 24 5.18 -5.15 -0.70
C GLY A 24 4.37 -4.65 -1.91
N ILE A 25 3.07 -4.41 -1.73
CA ILE A 25 2.20 -3.84 -2.77
C ILE A 25 2.68 -2.45 -3.20
N LEU A 26 3.08 -1.61 -2.25
CA LEU A 26 3.56 -0.27 -2.54
C LEU A 26 4.85 -0.30 -3.37
N ILE A 27 5.77 -1.22 -3.03
CA ILE A 27 7.01 -1.44 -3.80
C ILE A 27 6.68 -1.96 -5.20
N ALA A 28 5.81 -2.96 -5.32
CA ALA A 28 5.40 -3.52 -6.59
C ALA A 28 4.77 -2.46 -7.50
N ALA A 29 3.89 -1.61 -6.97
CA ALA A 29 3.31 -0.51 -7.72
C ALA A 29 4.35 0.53 -8.12
N CYS A 30 5.31 0.86 -7.25
CA CYS A 30 6.39 1.79 -7.58
C CYS A 30 7.27 1.27 -8.74
N ILE A 31 7.51 -0.04 -8.80
CA ILE A 31 8.25 -0.70 -9.90
C ILE A 31 7.41 -0.77 -11.18
N LEU A 32 6.11 -1.04 -11.06
CA LEU A 32 5.20 -1.16 -12.22
C LEU A 32 4.87 0.22 -12.83
N TRP A 33 4.91 1.27 -12.02
CA TRP A 33 4.60 2.65 -12.39
C TRP A 33 5.34 3.18 -13.63
N PRO A 34 6.68 3.08 -13.76
CA PRO A 34 7.40 3.52 -14.95
C PRO A 34 6.95 2.80 -16.23
N PHE A 35 6.53 1.53 -16.15
CA PHE A 35 6.00 0.81 -17.31
C PHE A 35 4.65 1.39 -17.77
N VAL A 36 3.78 1.76 -16.83
CA VAL A 36 2.50 2.42 -17.13
C VAL A 36 2.73 3.80 -17.75
N ILE A 37 3.67 4.58 -17.22
CA ILE A 37 4.05 5.88 -17.81
C ILE A 37 4.63 5.69 -19.22
N ALA A 38 5.54 4.73 -19.42
CA ALA A 38 6.13 4.48 -20.73
C ALA A 38 5.06 4.10 -21.77
N ALA A 39 4.10 3.26 -21.38
CA ALA A 39 2.96 2.91 -22.23
C ALA A 39 2.08 4.11 -22.55
N ALA A 40 1.81 4.99 -21.56
CA ALA A 40 1.04 6.21 -21.76
C ALA A 40 1.74 7.19 -22.73
N ILE A 41 3.06 7.38 -22.58
CA ILE A 41 3.86 8.23 -23.49
C ILE A 41 3.85 7.66 -24.91
N TYR A 42 4.02 6.34 -25.06
CA TYR A 42 3.99 5.68 -26.37
C TYR A 42 2.65 5.86 -27.08
N PHE A 43 1.54 5.66 -26.37
CA PHE A 43 0.20 5.86 -26.93
C PHE A 43 -0.11 7.32 -27.23
N TYR A 44 0.37 8.24 -26.41
CA TYR A 44 0.25 9.68 -26.66
C TYR A 44 0.94 10.07 -27.97
N TYR A 45 2.19 9.64 -28.17
CA TYR A 45 2.93 9.92 -29.41
C TYR A 45 2.31 9.26 -30.64
N LYS A 46 1.84 8.01 -30.52
CA LYS A 46 1.37 7.22 -31.67
C LYS A 46 -0.07 7.52 -32.07
N LYS A 47 -0.93 7.85 -31.10
CA LYS A 47 -2.39 7.96 -31.30
C LYS A 47 -2.95 9.33 -30.90
N GLY A 48 -2.13 10.24 -30.36
CA GLY A 48 -2.58 11.54 -29.83
C GLY A 48 -3.57 11.39 -28.67
N ASN A 49 -3.67 10.20 -28.05
CA ASN A 49 -4.73 9.88 -27.10
C ASN A 49 -4.19 9.88 -25.67
N ILE A 50 -4.77 10.74 -24.83
CA ILE A 50 -4.41 10.95 -23.42
C ILE A 50 -5.15 9.95 -22.50
N ALA A 51 -6.04 9.11 -23.03
CA ALA A 51 -6.87 8.20 -22.23
C ALA A 51 -6.07 7.29 -21.26
N LEU A 52 -4.82 6.97 -21.56
CA LEU A 52 -3.94 6.15 -20.70
C LEU A 52 -3.31 6.91 -19.51
N PHE A 53 -3.33 8.24 -19.53
CA PHE A 53 -2.94 9.05 -18.37
C PHE A 53 -3.99 8.98 -17.24
N ILE A 54 -5.25 8.74 -17.58
CA ILE A 54 -6.31 8.60 -16.57
C ILE A 54 -6.05 7.37 -15.68
N PRO A 55 -5.85 6.14 -16.22
CA PRO A 55 -5.40 4.99 -15.45
C PRO A 55 -4.15 5.24 -14.61
N ALA A 56 -3.13 5.91 -15.19
CA ALA A 56 -1.92 6.27 -14.46
C ALA A 56 -2.29 7.08 -13.20
N CYS A 57 -3.00 8.20 -13.34
CA CYS A 57 -3.38 9.04 -12.21
C CYS A 57 -4.32 8.33 -11.21
N THR A 58 -5.24 7.48 -11.67
CA THR A 58 -6.19 6.77 -10.79
C THR A 58 -5.52 5.77 -9.86
N ILE A 59 -4.34 5.23 -10.22
CA ILE A 59 -3.58 4.34 -9.35
C ILE A 59 -3.23 5.07 -8.03
N PHE A 60 -2.84 6.35 -8.06
CA PHE A 60 -2.57 7.11 -6.82
C PHE A 60 -3.79 7.19 -5.90
N ILE A 61 -4.98 7.39 -6.47
CA ILE A 61 -6.23 7.48 -5.73
C ILE A 61 -6.59 6.11 -5.12
N GLY A 62 -6.36 5.03 -5.87
CA GLY A 62 -6.53 3.65 -5.38
C GLY A 62 -5.58 3.30 -4.22
N PHE A 63 -4.41 3.95 -4.14
CA PHE A 63 -3.46 3.79 -3.06
C PHE A 63 -3.83 4.54 -1.77
N LEU A 64 -4.75 5.50 -1.83
CA LEU A 64 -5.18 6.27 -0.67
C LEU A 64 -5.79 5.42 0.47
N PRO A 65 -6.77 4.53 0.23
CA PRO A 65 -7.31 3.66 1.28
C PRO A 65 -6.26 2.69 1.83
N ILE A 66 -5.32 2.24 0.98
CA ILE A 66 -4.21 1.38 1.38
C ILE A 66 -3.27 2.12 2.33
N TYR A 67 -2.93 3.38 2.03
CA TYR A 67 -2.11 4.21 2.89
C TYR A 67 -2.80 4.53 4.23
N LEU A 68 -4.09 4.85 4.21
CA LEU A 68 -4.87 5.08 5.43
C LEU A 68 -4.92 3.83 6.32
N ARG A 69 -5.16 2.66 5.73
CA ARG A 69 -5.10 1.36 6.42
C ARG A 69 -3.71 1.12 7.01
N PHE A 70 -2.65 1.36 6.25
CA PHE A 70 -1.26 1.20 6.72
C PHE A 70 -0.92 2.11 7.91
N LYS A 71 -1.39 3.37 7.88
CA LYS A 71 -1.18 4.34 8.96
C LYS A 71 -1.94 3.94 10.23
N ALA A 72 -3.21 3.56 10.09
CA ALA A 72 -4.01 3.05 11.20
C ALA A 72 -3.37 1.81 11.83
N LEU A 73 -2.95 0.85 10.99
CA LEU A 73 -2.31 -0.39 11.42
C LEU A 73 -0.97 -0.13 12.14
N SER A 74 -0.17 0.81 11.66
CA SER A 74 1.08 1.20 12.32
C SER A 74 0.83 1.87 13.68
N SER A 75 -0.25 2.65 13.80
CA SER A 75 -0.67 3.26 15.07
C SER A 75 -1.15 2.20 16.07
N GLU A 76 -1.94 1.23 15.62
CA GLU A 76 -2.41 0.10 16.43
C GLU A 76 -1.25 -0.77 16.93
N ILE A 77 -0.31 -1.13 16.05
CA ILE A 77 0.91 -1.89 16.44
C ILE A 77 1.67 -1.12 17.52
N LYS A 78 1.86 0.20 17.35
CA LYS A 78 2.62 1.02 18.30
C LYS A 78 1.91 1.12 19.65
N ALA A 79 0.59 1.30 19.66
CA ALA A 79 -0.21 1.33 20.88
C ALA A 79 -0.15 -0.02 21.63
N LYS A 80 -0.26 -1.14 20.90
CA LYS A 80 -0.23 -2.49 21.47
C LYS A 80 1.17 -2.96 21.92
N LYS A 81 2.23 -2.31 21.44
CA LYS A 81 3.62 -2.55 21.88
C LYS A 81 4.00 -1.76 23.14
N LEU A 82 3.25 -0.70 23.47
CA LEU A 82 3.51 0.20 24.59
C LEU A 82 2.66 -0.15 25.84
N SER A 83 1.54 -0.86 25.64
CA SER A 83 0.69 -1.43 26.71
C SER A 83 1.16 -2.81 27.15
#